data_AF-A0A921L4J4-F1
#
_entry.id   AF-A0A921L4J4-F1
#
_cell.length_a   1.000
_cell.length_b   1.000
_cell.length_c   1.000
_cell.angle_alpha   90.00
_cell.angle_beta   90.00
_cell.angle_gamma   90.00
#
_symmetry.space_group_name_H-M   'P 1'
#
loop_
_entity.id
_entity.type
_entity.pdbx_description
1 polymer ?
#
loop_
_entity_poly.entity_id
_entity_poly.type
_entity_poly.pdbx_seq_one_letter_code
_entity_poly.pdbx_strand_id
1 'polypeptide(L)'
;MKKVGIITFHASHNYGSMLQAYALQQVILGMGYNCEIINFRSIVQKELYKPIFMKGTLYGRLIGFIIEATYALGILKKYQL
;
A
#
# COMPACT_ATOMS: atom_id res chain seq x y z
N MET A 1 -6.04 -0.19 29.55
CA MET A 1 -5.95 0.84 28.49
C MET A 1 -7.16 0.75 27.58
N LYS A 2 -7.76 1.89 27.20
CA LYS A 2 -8.81 1.92 26.16
C LYS A 2 -8.18 1.79 24.76
N LYS A 3 -8.90 1.19 23.82
CA LYS A 3 -8.47 0.97 22.43
C LYS A 3 -9.18 1.94 21.48
N VAL A 4 -8.46 2.41 20.46
CA VAL A 4 -8.95 3.33 19.42
C VAL A 4 -8.57 2.76 18.05
N GLY A 5 -9.55 2.63 17.15
CA GLY A 5 -9.31 2.23 15.76
C GLY A 5 -9.50 3.41 14.81
N ILE A 6 -8.49 3.73 14.02
CA ILE A 6 -8.57 4.73 12.94
C ILE A 6 -8.95 4.01 11.65
N ILE A 7 -10.18 4.15 11.20
CA ILE A 7 -10.62 3.59 9.91
C ILE A 7 -10.30 4.60 8.80
N THR A 8 -9.47 4.20 7.84
CA THR A 8 -9.11 5.08 6.71
C THR A 8 -8.71 4.29 5.47
N PHE A 9 -8.80 4.95 4.31
CA PHE A 9 -8.25 4.47 3.05
C PHE A 9 -6.81 4.97 2.91
N HIS A 10 -5.82 4.11 3.12
CA HIS A 10 -4.41 4.47 2.92
C HIS A 10 -3.70 3.50 1.96
N ALA A 11 -4.46 2.67 1.24
CA ALA A 11 -3.94 1.75 0.23
C ALA A 11 -3.68 2.40 -1.14
N SER A 12 -4.00 3.68 -1.30
CA SER A 12 -3.69 4.45 -2.51
C SER A 12 -2.24 4.93 -2.50
N HIS A 13 -1.69 5.24 -3.68
CA HIS A 13 -0.37 5.86 -3.83
C HIS A 13 -0.37 7.36 -3.44
N ASN A 14 -1.05 7.71 -2.35
CA ASN A 14 -1.07 9.07 -1.81
C ASN A 14 -0.28 9.09 -0.48
N TYR A 15 0.96 9.54 -0.57
CA TYR A 15 1.84 9.63 0.60
C TYR A 15 1.35 10.67 1.61
N GLY A 16 0.65 11.72 1.18
CA GLY A 16 0.09 12.71 2.09
C GLY A 16 -0.95 12.10 3.03
N SER A 17 -1.90 11.31 2.49
CA SER A 17 -2.89 10.63 3.32
C SER A 17 -2.28 9.53 4.21
N MET A 18 -1.24 8.84 3.72
CA MET A 18 -0.49 7.87 4.52
C MET A 18 0.18 8.53 5.73
N LEU A 19 0.91 9.62 5.50
CA LEU A 19 1.61 10.37 6.55
C LEU A 19 0.62 11.01 7.53
N GLN A 20 -0.52 11.52 7.04
CA GLN A 20 -1.59 12.04 7.90
C GLN A 20 -2.16 10.96 8.83
N ALA A 21 -2.47 9.77 8.31
CA ALA A 21 -2.98 8.66 9.11
C ALA A 21 -1.97 8.22 10.18
N TYR A 22 -0.68 8.17 9.82
CA TYR A 22 0.40 7.88 10.75
C TYR A 22 0.54 8.96 11.84
N ALA A 23 0.56 10.24 11.47
CA ALA A 23 0.66 11.35 12.42
C ALA A 23 -0.48 11.32 13.43
N LEU A 24 -1.71 11.07 12.98
CA LEU A 24 -2.88 10.93 13.85
C LEU A 24 -2.72 9.77 14.83
N GLN A 25 -2.24 8.61 14.35
CA GLN A 25 -1.96 7.46 15.21
C GLN A 25 -0.95 7.83 16.32
N GLN A 26 0.15 8.51 15.97
CA GLN A 26 1.16 8.91 16.95
C GLN A 26 0.61 9.86 18.01
N VAL A 27 -0.26 10.80 17.63
CA VAL A 27 -0.92 11.70 18.60
C VAL A 27 -1.78 10.91 19.59
N ILE A 28 -2.58 9.96 19.12
CA ILE A 28 -3.47 9.16 19.98
C ILE A 28 -2.67 8.22 20.90
N LEU A 29 -1.57 7.65 20.39
CA LEU A 29 -0.63 6.87 21.21
C LEU A 29 -0.01 7.76 22.31
N GLY A 30 0.40 8.98 21.98
CA GLY A 30 0.94 9.96 22.92
C GLY A 30 -0.06 10.40 24.00
N MET A 31 -1.36 10.29 23.75
CA MET A 31 -2.43 10.50 24.73
C MET A 31 -2.63 9.31 25.71
N GLY A 32 -1.87 8.22 25.57
CA GLY A 32 -1.95 7.05 26.44
C GLY A 32 -2.98 6.00 26.05
N TYR A 33 -3.54 6.08 24.83
CA TYR A 33 -4.45 5.07 24.28
C TYR A 33 -3.68 4.02 23.46
N ASN A 34 -4.24 2.82 23.34
CA ASN A 34 -3.78 1.88 22.33
C ASN A 34 -4.47 2.22 20.99
N CYS A 35 -3.71 2.42 19.92
CA CYS A 35 -4.24 2.88 18.64
C CYS A 35 -3.76 2.03 17.45
N GLU A 36 -4.70 1.58 16.64
CA GLU A 36 -4.44 0.84 15.40
C GLU A 36 -5.07 1.54 14.19
N ILE A 37 -4.40 1.44 13.04
CA ILE A 37 -4.96 1.88 11.75
C ILE A 37 -5.64 0.68 11.10
N ILE A 38 -6.93 0.83 10.79
CA ILE A 38 -7.73 -0.15 10.07
C ILE A 38 -7.79 0.29 8.61
N ASN A 39 -7.07 -0.42 7.74
CA ASN A 39 -7.09 -0.16 6.31
C ASN A 39 -8.40 -0.62 5.68
N PHE A 40 -9.30 0.32 5.39
CA PHE A 40 -10.52 -0.01 4.70
C PHE A 40 -10.27 -0.09 3.19
N ARG A 41 -10.45 -1.27 2.61
CA ARG A 41 -10.24 -1.53 1.18
C ARG A 41 -11.47 -2.18 0.55
N SER A 42 -12.18 -1.41 -0.27
CA SER A 42 -13.30 -1.95 -1.08
C SER A 42 -12.78 -2.89 -2.17
N ILE A 43 -13.66 -3.77 -2.66
CA ILE A 43 -13.34 -4.67 -3.79
C ILE A 43 -12.90 -3.86 -5.01
N VAL A 44 -13.64 -2.79 -5.34
CA VAL A 44 -13.32 -1.88 -6.44
C VAL A 44 -11.92 -1.26 -6.27
N GLN A 45 -11.58 -0.82 -5.06
CA GLN A 45 -10.25 -0.28 -4.80
C GLN A 45 -9.16 -1.36 -4.97
N LYS A 46 -9.39 -2.59 -4.49
CA LYS A 46 -8.45 -3.69 -4.68
C LYS A 46 -8.21 -3.98 -6.16
N GLU A 47 -9.25 -4.00 -6.99
CA GLU A 47 -9.14 -4.19 -8.44
C GLU A 47 -8.42 -3.04 -9.13
N LEU A 48 -8.70 -1.79 -8.73
CA LEU A 48 -8.05 -0.61 -9.32
C LEU A 48 -6.53 -0.66 -9.13
N TYR A 49 -6.09 -0.93 -7.90
CA TYR A 49 -4.66 -0.97 -7.53
C TYR A 49 -4.01 -2.36 -7.70
N LYS A 50 -4.62 -3.30 -8.42
CA LYS A 50 -3.95 -4.56 -8.78
C LYS A 50 -2.75 -4.27 -9.70
N PRO A 51 -1.59 -4.91 -9.48
CA PRO A 51 -0.45 -4.83 -10.39
C PRO A 51 -0.82 -5.25 -11.82
N ILE A 52 -0.10 -4.71 -12.80
CA ILE A 52 -0.42 -4.90 -14.23
C ILE A 52 -0.29 -6.38 -14.61
N PHE A 53 0.73 -7.07 -14.10
CA PHE A 53 0.92 -8.52 -14.29
C PHE A 53 -0.15 -9.39 -13.64
N MET A 54 -1.06 -8.83 -12.85
CA MET A 54 -2.20 -9.57 -12.26
C MET A 54 -3.52 -9.30 -13.01
N LYS A 55 -3.50 -8.46 -14.05
CA LYS A 55 -4.69 -8.12 -14.85
C LYS A 55 -4.64 -8.82 -16.22
N GLY A 56 -5.81 -9.22 -16.72
CA GLY A 56 -5.96 -9.75 -18.07
C GLY A 56 -5.69 -11.26 -18.24
N THR A 57 -5.42 -11.66 -19.48
CA THR A 57 -5.23 -13.07 -19.86
C THR A 57 -3.91 -13.64 -19.34
N LEU A 58 -3.76 -14.97 -19.31
CA LEU A 58 -2.51 -15.62 -18.91
C LEU A 58 -1.29 -15.08 -19.68
N TYR A 59 -1.42 -14.90 -21.00
CA TYR A 59 -0.37 -14.33 -21.84
C TYR A 59 0.00 -12.90 -21.38
N GLY A 60 -1.00 -12.04 -21.16
CA GLY A 60 -0.77 -10.67 -20.68
C GLY A 60 -0.05 -10.63 -19.32
N ARG A 61 -0.41 -11.56 -18.41
CA ARG A 61 0.25 -11.68 -17.10
C ARG A 61 1.73 -12.07 -17.22
N LEU A 62 2.06 -13.01 -18.10
CA LEU A 62 3.44 -13.44 -18.36
C LEU A 62 4.29 -12.30 -18.95
N ILE A 63 3.76 -11.58 -19.94
CA ILE A 63 4.45 -10.43 -20.53
C ILE A 63 4.64 -9.31 -19.50
N GLY A 64 3.60 -8.98 -18.73
CA GLY A 64 3.68 -7.98 -17.66
C GLY A 64 4.73 -8.32 -16.61
N PHE A 65 4.82 -9.59 -16.21
CA PHE A 65 5.83 -10.05 -15.28
C PHE A 65 7.26 -9.89 -15.82
N ILE A 66 7.51 -10.22 -17.09
CA ILE A 66 8.84 -10.03 -17.71
C ILE A 66 9.24 -8.55 -17.72
N ILE A 67 8.31 -7.66 -18.06
CA ILE A 67 8.56 -6.21 -18.07
C ILE A 67 8.88 -5.70 -16.66
N GLU A 68 8.09 -6.09 -15.66
CA GLU A 68 8.34 -5.66 -14.28
C GLU A 68 9.63 -6.25 -13.70
N ALA A 69 9.96 -7.51 -14.02
CA ALA A 69 11.20 -8.15 -13.59
C ALA A 69 12.44 -7.42 -14.14
N THR A 70 12.43 -7.07 -15.44
CA THR A 70 13.53 -6.31 -16.06
C THR A 70 13.68 -4.91 -15.46
N TYR A 71 12.57 -4.23 -15.17
CA TYR A 71 12.58 -2.95 -14.45
C TYR A 71 13.14 -3.09 -13.02
N ALA A 72 12.69 -4.09 -12.26
CA ALA A 72 13.15 -4.35 -10.90
C ALA A 72 14.65 -4.66 -10.86
N LEU A 73 15.15 -5.49 -11.78
CA LEU A 73 16.59 -5.77 -11.94
C LEU A 73 17.39 -4.49 -12.22
N GLY A 74 16.84 -3.57 -13.03
CA GLY A 74 17.42 -2.26 -13.29
C GLY A 74 17.54 -1.40 -12.02
N ILE A 75 16.51 -1.40 -11.17
CA ILE A 75 16.53 -0.70 -9.88
C ILE A 75 17.58 -1.31 -8.94
N LEU A 76 17.61 -2.63 -8.78
CA LEU A 76 18.57 -3.31 -7.91
C LEU A 76 20.01 -2.96 -8.30
N LYS A 77 20.30 -3.02 -9.61
CA LYS A 77 21.61 -2.64 -10.15
C LYS A 77 21.94 -1.17 -9.89
N LYS A 78 20.95 -0.26 -10.00
CA LYS A 78 21.13 1.19 -9.78
C LYS A 78 21.44 1.52 -8.32
N TYR A 79 20.78 0.85 -7.38
CA TYR A 79 20.88 1.16 -5.95
C TYR A 79 21.82 0.22 -5.17
N GLN A 80 22.50 -0.72 -5.85
CA GLN A 80 23.39 -1.71 -5.21
C GLN A 80 22.70 -2.50 -4.09
N LEU A 81 21.43 -2.83 -4.30
CA LEU A 81 20.61 -3.65 -3.39
C LEU A 81 20.78 -5.14 -3.70
#